data_AF-A0A920AA77-F1
#
_entry.id   AF-A0A920AA77-F1
#
_cell.length_a   1.000
_cell.length_b   1.000
_cell.length_c   1.000
_cell.angle_alpha   90.00
_cell.angle_beta   90.00
_cell.angle_gamma   90.00
#
_symmetry.space_group_name_H-M   'P 1'
#
loop_
_entity.id
_entity.type
_entity.pdbx_description
1 polymer ?
#
loop_
_entity_poly.entity_id
_entity_poly.type
_entity_poly.pdbx_seq_one_letter_code
_entity_poly.pdbx_strand_id
1 'polypeptide(L)'
;MGLSYELQNKHWMYLNGVIMVSPADYKLYKTGSPVYSALNLPYYTATAWYHKALNEDLQNKKLEDILPEAENFTINHLMPALAKGGFINDSERKSIAEKYSFFRG
;
A
#
# COMPACT_ATOMS: atom_id res chain seq x y z
N MET A 1 22.87 -14.42 -4.94
CA MET A 1 23.89 -13.54 -4.31
C MET A 1 23.30 -13.01 -3.02
N GLY A 2 23.88 -13.38 -1.87
CA GLY A 2 23.40 -13.02 -0.53
C GLY A 2 24.09 -13.87 0.53
N LEU A 3 24.10 -13.42 1.78
CA LEU A 3 24.82 -14.10 2.87
C LEU A 3 24.36 -15.55 3.06
N SER A 4 23.05 -15.81 2.99
CA SER A 4 22.50 -17.17 3.11
C SER A 4 23.02 -18.12 2.01
N TYR A 5 23.19 -17.63 0.78
CA TYR A 5 23.72 -18.41 -0.35
C TYR A 5 25.21 -18.74 -0.18
N GLU A 6 26.00 -17.79 0.36
CA GLU A 6 27.43 -18.00 0.66
C GLU A 6 27.62 -19.00 1.81
N LEU A 7 26.85 -18.86 2.89
CA LEU A 7 26.91 -19.76 4.03
C LEU A 7 26.54 -21.20 3.65
N GLN A 8 25.57 -21.38 2.75
CA GLN A 8 25.19 -22.71 2.28
C GLN A 8 26.23 -23.34 1.36
N ASN A 9 26.75 -22.58 0.38
CA ASN A 9 27.61 -23.16 -0.67
C ASN A 9 29.10 -23.21 -0.31
N LYS A 10 29.62 -22.24 0.44
CA LYS A 10 31.05 -22.20 0.81
C LYS A 10 31.31 -22.68 2.23
N HIS A 11 30.36 -22.49 3.13
CA HIS A 11 30.52 -22.81 4.55
C HIS A 11 29.71 -24.02 5.02
N TRP A 12 28.97 -24.68 4.11
CA TRP A 12 28.24 -25.94 4.37
C TRP A 12 27.26 -25.84 5.55
N MET A 13 26.70 -24.65 5.77
CA MET A 13 25.72 -24.41 6.82
C MET A 13 24.30 -24.64 6.30
N TYR A 14 23.54 -25.50 6.98
CA TYR A 14 22.12 -25.69 6.72
C TYR A 14 21.29 -24.65 7.48
N LEU A 15 20.53 -23.85 6.74
CA LEU A 15 19.65 -22.82 7.29
C LEU A 15 18.21 -23.33 7.29
N ASN A 16 17.49 -23.15 8.40
CA ASN A 16 16.06 -23.47 8.48
C ASN A 16 15.16 -22.42 7.78
N GLY A 17 15.71 -21.23 7.52
CA GLY A 17 14.99 -20.14 6.87
C GLY A 17 15.79 -18.85 6.91
N VAL A 18 15.27 -17.83 6.22
CA VAL A 18 15.82 -16.47 6.20
C VAL A 18 14.71 -15.50 6.55
N ILE A 19 14.95 -14.62 7.53
CA ILE A 19 14.07 -13.49 7.83
C ILE A 19 14.70 -12.25 7.21
N MET A 20 13.93 -11.55 6.39
CA MET A 20 14.38 -10.30 5.76
C MET A 20 13.84 -9.12 6.54
N VAL A 21 14.73 -8.25 7.04
CA VAL A 21 14.35 -6.98 7.67
C VAL A 21 14.62 -5.87 6.65
N SER A 22 13.57 -5.19 6.22
CA SER A 22 13.63 -4.14 5.19
C SER A 22 14.34 -4.59 3.90
N PRO A 23 13.94 -5.71 3.27
CA PRO A 23 14.51 -6.06 1.98
C PRO A 23 14.25 -4.91 1.01
N ALA A 24 15.32 -4.33 0.46
CA ALA A 24 15.24 -3.36 -0.61
C ALA A 24 14.76 -4.08 -1.88
N ASP A 25 13.45 -4.21 -2.00
CA ASP A 25 12.80 -5.04 -3.00
C ASP A 25 12.69 -4.31 -4.34
N TYR A 26 13.84 -4.09 -4.98
CA TYR A 26 13.94 -3.30 -6.22
C TYR A 26 13.27 -3.95 -7.45
N LYS A 27 12.70 -5.16 -7.32
CA LYS A 27 12.15 -5.92 -8.46
C LYS A 27 10.72 -6.43 -8.27
N LEU A 28 10.11 -6.30 -7.08
CA LEU A 28 8.74 -6.79 -6.83
C LEU A 28 7.65 -5.72 -6.97
N TYR A 29 8.00 -4.43 -6.98
CA TYR A 29 7.06 -3.39 -7.35
C TYR A 29 6.80 -3.48 -8.86
N LYS A 30 5.77 -4.23 -9.27
CA LYS A 30 5.16 -4.06 -10.59
C LYS A 30 4.48 -2.69 -10.62
N THR A 31 5.28 -1.65 -10.81
CA THR A 31 4.83 -0.29 -11.07
C THR A 31 3.82 -0.33 -12.22
N GLY A 32 2.62 0.18 -11.99
CA GLY A 32 1.53 0.19 -12.97
C GLY A 32 0.46 -0.90 -12.78
N SER A 33 0.66 -1.88 -11.89
CA SER A 33 -0.44 -2.79 -11.53
C SER A 33 -1.46 -2.07 -10.64
N PRO A 34 -2.78 -2.12 -10.98
CA PRO A 34 -3.83 -1.53 -10.15
C PRO A 34 -3.82 -2.03 -8.71
N VAL A 35 -3.45 -3.29 -8.49
CA VAL A 35 -3.37 -3.90 -7.15
C VAL A 35 -2.27 -3.24 -6.32
N TYR A 36 -1.03 -3.19 -6.85
CA TYR A 36 0.10 -2.61 -6.13
C TYR A 36 -0.07 -1.12 -5.89
N SER A 37 -0.61 -0.37 -6.86
CA SER A 37 -0.83 1.07 -6.72
C SER A 37 -1.94 1.39 -5.71
N ALA A 38 -3.03 0.62 -5.69
CA ALA A 38 -4.14 0.84 -4.77
C ALA A 38 -3.76 0.57 -3.31
N LEU A 39 -3.04 -0.53 -3.06
CA LEU A 39 -2.67 -0.98 -1.72
C LEU A 39 -1.78 -0.01 -0.93
N ASN A 40 -1.20 1.01 -1.58
CA ASN A 40 -0.48 2.06 -0.88
C ASN A 40 -1.40 2.96 -0.04
N LEU A 41 -2.69 3.09 -0.39
CA LEU A 41 -3.58 4.04 0.27
C LEU A 41 -3.77 3.74 1.76
N PRO A 42 -4.10 2.52 2.22
CA PRO A 42 -4.23 2.24 3.65
C PRO A 42 -2.95 2.52 4.45
N TYR A 43 -1.77 2.24 3.87
CA TYR A 43 -0.48 2.58 4.50
C TYR A 43 -0.31 4.09 4.65
N TYR A 44 -0.67 4.86 3.63
CA TYR A 44 -0.63 6.32 3.69
C TYR A 44 -1.63 6.86 4.71
N THR A 45 -2.84 6.29 4.79
CA THR A 45 -3.84 6.66 5.80
C THR A 45 -3.34 6.42 7.22
N ALA A 46 -2.76 5.25 7.49
CA ALA A 46 -2.17 4.94 8.80
C ALA A 46 -1.06 5.94 9.16
N THR A 47 -0.20 6.24 8.19
CA THR A 47 0.91 7.17 8.36
C THR A 47 0.42 8.59 8.61
N ALA A 48 -0.56 9.05 7.84
CA ALA A 48 -1.15 10.38 7.99
C ALA A 48 -1.86 10.53 9.33
N TRP A 49 -2.60 9.52 9.78
CA TRP A 49 -3.24 9.51 11.10
C TRP A 49 -2.20 9.63 12.23
N TYR A 50 -1.11 8.85 12.15
CA TYR A 50 -0.03 8.87 13.13
C TYR A 50 0.66 10.25 13.21
N HIS A 51 0.84 10.90 12.06
CA HIS A 51 1.49 12.21 11.95
C HIS A 51 0.55 13.41 12.06
N LYS A 52 -0.73 13.19 12.39
CA LYS A 52 -1.75 14.25 12.50
C LYS A 52 -1.95 15.05 11.21
N ALA A 53 -1.86 14.38 10.07
CA ALA A 53 -1.97 14.98 8.74
C ALA A 53 -3.34 14.75 8.08
N LEU A 54 -4.27 14.06 8.75
CA LEU A 54 -5.64 13.90 8.25
C LEU A 54 -6.51 15.11 8.60
N ASN A 55 -7.62 15.28 7.88
CA ASN A 55 -8.65 16.24 8.25
C ASN A 55 -9.26 15.90 9.61
N GLU A 56 -9.87 16.89 10.27
CA GLU A 56 -10.40 16.74 11.64
C GLU A 56 -11.40 15.57 11.77
N ASP A 57 -12.24 15.33 10.75
CA ASP A 57 -13.23 14.25 10.77
C ASP A 57 -12.59 12.86 10.90
N LEU A 58 -11.45 12.63 10.25
CA LEU A 58 -10.72 11.37 10.32
C LEU A 58 -9.72 11.35 11.47
N GLN A 59 -9.10 12.48 11.77
CA GLN A 59 -8.09 12.59 12.81
C GLN A 59 -8.66 12.33 14.21
N ASN A 60 -9.95 12.64 14.42
CA ASN A 60 -10.66 12.39 15.67
C ASN A 60 -11.15 10.94 15.84
N LYS A 61 -11.11 10.12 14.78
CA LYS A 61 -11.46 8.71 14.84
C LYS A 61 -10.27 7.88 15.33
N LYS A 62 -10.56 6.70 15.88
CA LYS A 62 -9.52 5.73 16.22
C LYS A 62 -8.97 5.09 14.94
N LEU A 63 -7.70 4.69 14.98
CA LEU A 63 -7.04 4.05 13.85
C LEU A 63 -7.77 2.77 13.40
N GLU A 64 -8.29 2.02 14.37
CA GLU A 64 -9.05 0.78 14.16
C GLU A 64 -10.38 1.01 13.43
N ASP A 65 -10.92 2.23 13.48
CA ASP A 65 -12.16 2.60 12.80
C ASP A 65 -11.89 3.10 11.37
N ILE A 66 -10.79 3.84 11.16
CA ILE A 66 -10.48 4.43 9.83
C ILE A 66 -9.86 3.43 8.86
N LEU A 67 -9.05 2.48 9.34
CA LEU A 67 -8.35 1.54 8.46
C LEU A 67 -9.31 0.65 7.67
N PRO A 68 -10.35 0.05 8.28
CA PRO A 68 -11.35 -0.70 7.52
C PRO A 68 -12.07 0.15 6.46
N GLU A 69 -12.33 1.44 6.74
CA GLU A 69 -12.94 2.36 5.75
C GLU A 69 -12.00 2.58 4.54
N ALA A 70 -10.72 2.84 4.80
CA ALA A 70 -9.71 3.05 3.76
C ALA A 70 -9.44 1.77 2.95
N GLU A 71 -9.39 0.60 3.60
CA GLU A 71 -9.23 -0.71 2.96
C GLU A 71 -10.43 -1.05 2.07
N ASN A 72 -11.65 -0.83 2.57
CA ASN A 72 -12.87 -1.08 1.80
C ASN A 72 -12.90 -0.19 0.54
N PHE A 73 -12.61 1.10 0.69
CA PHE A 73 -12.50 2.01 -0.44
C PHE A 73 -11.41 1.58 -1.43
N THR A 74 -10.26 1.14 -0.92
CA THR A 74 -9.13 0.67 -1.72
C THR A 74 -9.51 -0.52 -2.60
N ILE A 75 -10.18 -1.52 -2.03
CA ILE A 75 -10.54 -2.77 -2.70
C ILE A 75 -11.71 -2.54 -3.68
N ASN A 76 -12.77 -1.86 -3.24
CA ASN A 76 -14.03 -1.83 -3.97
C ASN A 76 -14.14 -0.66 -4.96
N HIS A 77 -13.37 0.41 -4.78
CA HIS A 77 -13.50 1.63 -5.59
C HIS A 77 -12.18 2.03 -6.27
N LEU A 78 -11.10 2.18 -5.50
CA LEU A 78 -9.83 2.66 -6.04
C LEU A 78 -9.20 1.65 -7.00
N MET A 79 -9.13 0.37 -6.62
CA MET A 79 -8.49 -0.66 -7.45
C MET A 79 -9.21 -0.86 -8.79
N PRO A 80 -10.57 -0.97 -8.86
CA PRO A 80 -11.28 -0.99 -10.13
C PRO A 80 -11.08 0.29 -10.96
N ALA A 81 -11.07 1.47 -10.32
CA ALA A 81 -10.86 2.73 -11.01
C ALA A 81 -9.46 2.81 -11.66
N LEU A 82 -8.43 2.36 -10.96
CA LEU A 82 -7.07 2.25 -11.52
C LEU A 82 -7.01 1.21 -12.65
N ALA A 83 -7.75 0.11 -12.54
CA ALA A 83 -7.81 -0.92 -13.58
C ALA A 83 -8.51 -0.42 -14.87
N LYS A 84 -9.50 0.48 -14.75
CA LYS A 84 -10.12 1.14 -15.91
C LYS A 84 -9.14 2.02 -16.69
N GLY A 85 -8.09 2.52 -16.04
CA GLY A 85 -7.06 3.35 -16.69
C GLY A 85 -7.67 4.53 -17.45
N GLY A 86 -7.32 4.70 -18.73
CA GLY A 86 -7.84 5.76 -19.58
C GLY A 86 -9.32 5.64 -19.97
N PHE A 87 -9.96 4.49 -19.70
CA PHE A 87 -11.39 4.27 -20.00
C PHE A 87 -12.32 4.75 -18.88
N ILE A 88 -11.78 5.21 -17.76
CA ILE A 88 -12.59 5.79 -16.68
C ILE A 88 -13.25 7.09 -17.15
N ASN A 89 -14.53 7.28 -16.85
CA ASN A 89 -15.21 8.53 -17.17
C ASN A 89 -14.75 9.66 -16.23
N ASP A 90 -14.89 10.92 -16.67
CA ASP A 90 -14.38 12.07 -15.92
C ASP A 90 -15.04 12.27 -14.55
N SER A 91 -16.32 11.91 -14.42
CA SER A 91 -17.07 12.04 -13.15
C SER A 91 -16.55 11.07 -12.10
N GLU A 92 -16.40 9.80 -12.48
CA GLU A 92 -15.86 8.74 -11.64
C GLU A 92 -14.40 9.05 -11.28
N ARG A 93 -13.59 9.52 -12.24
CA ARG A 93 -12.20 9.93 -11.97
C ARG A 93 -12.13 11.00 -10.89
N LYS A 94 -12.98 12.03 -10.97
CA LYS A 94 -13.02 13.12 -9.98
C LYS A 94 -13.44 12.61 -8.61
N SER A 95 -14.51 11.83 -8.53
CA SER A 95 -14.98 11.26 -7.26
C SER A 95 -13.94 10.37 -6.59
N ILE A 96 -13.26 9.52 -7.36
CA ILE A 96 -12.17 8.67 -6.84
C ILE A 96 -11.00 9.53 -6.35
N ALA A 97 -10.62 10.58 -7.09
CA ALA A 97 -9.53 11.48 -6.68
C ALA A 97 -9.84 12.24 -5.38
N GLU A 98 -11.06 12.73 -5.23
CA GLU A 98 -11.53 13.39 -4.00
C GLU A 98 -11.47 12.43 -2.81
N LYS A 99 -11.99 11.22 -2.98
CA LYS A 99 -12.00 10.23 -1.89
C LYS A 99 -10.61 9.69 -1.58
N TYR A 100 -9.73 9.59 -2.58
CA TYR A 100 -8.33 9.26 -2.38
C TYR A 100 -7.60 10.34 -1.57
N SER A 101 -7.82 11.62 -1.89
CA SER A 101 -7.25 12.74 -1.12
C SER A 101 -7.74 12.73 0.33
N PHE A 102 -9.03 12.50 0.53
CA PHE A 102 -9.65 12.45 1.86
C PHE A 102 -8.98 11.42 2.78
N PHE A 103 -8.69 10.21 2.29
CA PHE A 103 -8.02 9.19 3.09
C PHE A 103 -6.50 9.36 3.20
N ARG A 104 -5.87 10.12 2.30
CA ARG A 104 -4.41 10.32 2.29
C ARG A 104 -3.96 11.44 3.23
N GLY A 105 -4.83 12.42 3.50
CA GLY A 105 -4.46 13.68 4.16
C GLY A 105 -4.11 14.76 3.14
#